data_AF-A0A849WAV8-F1
#
_entry.id   AF-A0A849WAV8-F1
#
_cell.length_a   1.000
_cell.length_b   1.000
_cell.length_c   1.000
_cell.angle_alpha   90.00
_cell.angle_beta   90.00
_cell.angle_gamma   90.00
#
_symmetry.space_group_name_H-M   'P 1'
#
loop_
_entity.id
_entity.type
_entity.pdbx_description
1 polymer ?
#
loop_
_entity_poly.entity_id
_entity_poly.type
_entity_poly.pdbx_seq_one_letter_code
_entity_poly.pdbx_strand_id
1 'polypeptide(L)'
;MSIAEQLRGYLEDIKKNPQNAHSWEALGNAALDIKENSMAAGAYLSAFYLNPENTLYERKFYQVLNELKNSKENVEFTYEIFRLPLQTAIIFLFGLMNTELRDFEGKLGVLAKGGFDKILLDFSNVQALSGLGPSLLRKILEYVKQKDGKILIHNANQNIKTMLELKKVDIPYCSSLKEGMLLLKQ
;
A
#
# COMPACT_ATOMS: atom_id res chain seq x y z
N MET A 1 -13.50 -0.24 29.28
CA MET A 1 -12.44 0.25 28.38
C MET A 1 -13.11 0.72 27.10
N SER A 2 -12.97 2.00 26.76
CA SER A 2 -13.48 2.57 25.52
C SER A 2 -12.76 1.97 24.30
N ILE A 3 -13.37 2.07 23.12
CA ILE A 3 -12.74 1.56 21.90
C ILE A 3 -11.43 2.32 21.58
N ALA A 4 -11.37 3.61 21.89
CA ALA A 4 -10.15 4.42 21.76
C ALA A 4 -9.00 3.92 22.65
N GLU A 5 -9.31 3.51 23.89
CA GLU A 5 -8.31 2.90 24.79
C GLU A 5 -7.83 1.54 24.27
N GLN A 6 -8.73 0.73 23.70
CA GLN A 6 -8.36 -0.56 23.10
C GLN A 6 -7.44 -0.38 21.89
N LEU A 7 -7.78 0.52 20.96
CA LEU A 7 -6.94 0.82 19.80
C LEU A 7 -5.55 1.30 20.23
N ARG A 8 -5.48 2.16 21.25
CA ARG A 8 -4.20 2.61 21.80
C ARG A 8 -3.38 1.44 22.36
N GLY A 9 -4.01 0.52 23.11
CA GLY A 9 -3.36 -0.68 23.62
C GLY A 9 -2.75 -1.52 22.49
N TYR A 10 -3.51 -1.80 21.44
CA TYR A 10 -3.00 -2.54 20.29
C TYR A 10 -1.85 -1.83 19.58
N LEU A 11 -1.92 -0.50 19.41
CA LEU A 11 -0.84 0.29 18.82
C LEU A 11 0.44 0.27 19.68
N GLU A 12 0.31 0.30 21.01
CA GLU A 12 1.45 0.17 21.93
C GLU A 12 2.08 -1.22 21.87
N ASP A 13 1.28 -2.28 21.73
CA ASP A 13 1.79 -3.64 21.57
C ASP A 13 2.49 -3.85 20.23
N ILE A 14 1.93 -3.30 19.14
CA ILE A 14 2.58 -3.27 17.82
C ILE A 14 3.88 -2.49 17.88
N LYS A 15 3.94 -1.38 18.63
CA LYS A 15 5.19 -0.62 18.79
C LYS A 15 6.27 -1.44 19.50
N LYS A 16 5.90 -2.27 20.48
CA LYS A 16 6.84 -3.16 21.19
C LYS A 16 7.29 -4.33 20.33
N ASN A 17 6.37 -4.92 19.55
CA ASN A 17 6.67 -6.02 18.65
C ASN A 17 5.92 -5.86 17.31
N PRO A 18 6.50 -5.12 16.35
CA PRO A 18 5.84 -4.85 15.07
C PRO A 18 5.77 -6.09 14.16
N GLN A 19 6.40 -7.20 14.54
CA GLN A 19 6.41 -8.45 13.78
C GLN A 19 5.40 -9.48 14.29
N ASN A 20 4.57 -9.13 15.29
CA ASN A 20 3.49 -10.00 15.74
C ASN A 20 2.23 -9.86 14.87
N ALA A 21 2.00 -10.82 13.97
CA ALA A 21 0.83 -10.81 13.08
C ALA A 21 -0.51 -10.79 13.83
N HIS A 22 -0.59 -11.42 15.01
CA HIS A 22 -1.81 -11.43 15.82
C HIS A 22 -2.14 -10.05 16.41
N SER A 23 -1.14 -9.26 16.78
CA SER A 23 -1.36 -7.88 17.24
C SER A 23 -1.95 -7.00 16.14
N TRP A 24 -1.48 -7.18 14.89
CA TRP A 24 -2.04 -6.51 13.73
C TRP A 24 -3.47 -6.97 13.41
N GLU A 25 -3.76 -8.27 13.50
CA GLU A 25 -5.13 -8.76 13.36
C GLU A 25 -6.08 -8.14 14.40
N ALA A 26 -5.65 -8.09 15.67
CA ALA A 26 -6.46 -7.54 16.74
C ALA A 26 -6.77 -6.05 16.52
N LEU A 27 -5.78 -5.27 16.08
CA LEU A 27 -6.00 -3.89 15.64
C LEU A 27 -7.00 -3.82 14.49
N GLY A 28 -6.88 -4.71 13.50
CA GLY A 28 -7.79 -4.76 12.35
C GLY A 28 -9.24 -5.04 12.73
N ASN A 29 -9.47 -6.01 13.62
CA ASN A 29 -10.80 -6.33 14.13
C ASN A 29 -11.40 -5.12 14.89
N ALA A 30 -10.63 -4.53 15.81
CA ALA A 30 -11.09 -3.39 16.60
C ALA A 30 -11.38 -2.14 15.76
N ALA A 31 -10.57 -1.88 14.72
CA ALA A 31 -10.81 -0.79 13.78
C ALA A 31 -12.07 -1.05 12.93
N LEU A 32 -12.31 -2.29 12.54
CA LEU A 32 -13.51 -2.67 11.79
C LEU A 32 -14.79 -2.49 12.63
N ASP A 33 -14.74 -2.80 13.94
CA ASP A 33 -15.87 -2.62 14.86
C ASP A 33 -16.35 -1.15 14.93
N ILE A 34 -15.46 -0.20 14.69
CA ILE A 34 -15.79 1.25 14.59
C ILE A 34 -15.85 1.78 13.16
N LYS A 35 -15.81 0.90 12.16
CA LYS A 35 -15.87 1.23 10.73
C LYS A 35 -14.72 2.11 10.24
N GLU A 36 -13.57 2.05 10.89
CA GLU A 36 -12.33 2.69 10.43
C GLU A 36 -11.65 1.80 9.38
N ASN A 37 -12.28 1.70 8.20
CA ASN A 37 -11.95 0.73 7.17
C ASN A 37 -10.50 0.84 6.65
N SER A 38 -9.95 2.05 6.50
CA SER A 38 -8.55 2.21 6.06
C SER A 38 -7.55 1.68 7.10
N MET A 39 -7.81 1.90 8.39
CA MET A 39 -6.99 1.34 9.47
C MET A 39 -7.12 -0.18 9.53
N ALA A 40 -8.34 -0.71 9.41
CA ALA A 40 -8.59 -2.14 9.39
C ALA A 40 -7.86 -2.84 8.22
N ALA A 41 -7.97 -2.28 7.01
CA ALA A 41 -7.28 -2.80 5.82
C ALA A 41 -5.75 -2.80 6.01
N GLY A 42 -5.16 -1.70 6.48
CA GLY A 42 -3.72 -1.62 6.73
C GLY A 42 -3.24 -2.62 7.78
N ALA A 43 -4.04 -2.88 8.81
CA ALA A 43 -3.72 -3.83 9.86
C ALA A 43 -3.81 -5.28 9.37
N TYR A 44 -4.87 -5.65 8.65
CA TYR A 44 -4.96 -6.99 8.03
C TYR A 44 -3.88 -7.21 6.97
N LEU A 45 -3.54 -6.19 6.18
CA LEU A 45 -2.45 -6.27 5.22
C LEU A 45 -1.09 -6.46 5.91
N SER A 46 -0.87 -5.83 7.07
CA SER A 46 0.34 -6.03 7.88
C SER A 46 0.40 -7.44 8.46
N ALA A 47 -0.72 -7.99 8.95
CA ALA A 47 -0.80 -9.37 9.40
C ALA A 47 -0.53 -10.36 8.25
N PHE A 48 -1.12 -10.11 7.08
CA PHE A 48 -0.89 -10.90 5.86
C PHE A 48 0.55 -10.81 5.39
N TYR A 49 1.15 -9.62 5.42
CA TYR A 49 2.56 -9.42 5.11
C TYR A 49 3.45 -10.24 6.03
N LEU A 50 3.21 -10.25 7.34
CA LEU A 50 4.01 -11.02 8.29
C LEU A 50 3.82 -12.53 8.14
N ASN A 51 2.59 -12.99 7.90
CA ASN A 51 2.26 -14.41 7.74
C ASN A 51 1.43 -14.66 6.46
N PRO A 52 2.09 -14.75 5.29
CA PRO A 52 1.42 -14.86 3.99
C PRO A 52 0.80 -16.24 3.71
N GLU A 53 1.02 -17.23 4.58
CA GLU A 53 0.37 -18.55 4.47
C GLU A 53 -0.99 -18.58 5.19
N ASN A 54 -1.27 -17.60 6.05
CA ASN A 54 -2.57 -17.49 6.71
C ASN A 54 -3.58 -16.77 5.80
N THR A 55 -4.37 -17.55 5.08
CA THR A 55 -5.41 -17.06 4.16
C THR A 55 -6.54 -16.26 4.84
N LEU A 56 -6.67 -16.32 6.17
CA LEU A 56 -7.64 -15.50 6.89
C LEU A 56 -7.30 -14.01 6.79
N TYR A 57 -6.02 -13.65 6.91
CA TYR A 57 -5.57 -12.25 6.84
C TYR A 57 -5.78 -11.66 5.46
N GLU A 58 -5.43 -12.42 4.43
CA GLU A 58 -5.69 -12.07 3.04
C GLU A 58 -7.18 -11.84 2.78
N ARG A 59 -8.03 -12.77 3.24
CA ARG A 59 -9.48 -12.67 3.06
C ARG A 59 -10.06 -11.43 3.74
N LYS A 60 -9.69 -11.19 5.01
CA LYS A 60 -10.13 -10.00 5.77
C LYS A 60 -9.65 -8.72 5.09
N PHE A 61 -8.40 -8.69 4.62
CA PHE A 61 -7.86 -7.56 3.87
C PHE A 61 -8.68 -7.27 2.61
N TYR A 62 -8.90 -8.26 1.74
CA TYR A 62 -9.64 -8.05 0.50
C TYR A 62 -11.11 -7.71 0.73
N GLN A 63 -11.73 -8.25 1.79
CA GLN A 63 -13.08 -7.86 2.18
C GLN A 63 -13.16 -6.35 2.45
N VAL A 64 -12.31 -5.83 3.33
CA VAL A 64 -12.31 -4.40 3.68
C VAL A 64 -11.81 -3.53 2.51
N LEU A 65 -10.84 -4.00 1.73
CA LEU A 65 -10.35 -3.29 0.54
C LEU A 65 -11.47 -3.10 -0.49
N ASN A 66 -12.35 -4.08 -0.67
CA ASN A 66 -13.49 -3.96 -1.58
C ASN A 66 -14.48 -2.91 -1.11
N GLU A 67 -14.73 -2.79 0.20
CA GLU A 67 -15.54 -1.70 0.75
C GLU A 67 -14.90 -0.32 0.49
N LEU A 68 -13.59 -0.20 0.69
CA LEU A 68 -12.84 1.02 0.38
C LEU A 68 -12.91 1.36 -1.12
N LYS A 69 -12.75 0.36 -2.00
CA LYS A 69 -12.89 0.53 -3.47
C LYS A 69 -14.26 1.08 -3.84
N ASN A 70 -15.32 0.48 -3.32
CA ASN A 70 -16.69 0.89 -3.62
C ASN A 70 -16.96 2.32 -3.14
N SER A 71 -16.39 2.74 -2.01
CA SER A 71 -16.49 4.12 -1.53
C SER A 71 -15.75 5.16 -2.39
N LYS A 72 -14.90 4.69 -3.31
CA LYS A 72 -14.01 5.49 -4.17
C LYS A 72 -14.37 5.36 -5.66
N GLU A 73 -15.54 4.81 -5.97
CA GLU A 73 -15.99 4.71 -7.35
C GLU A 73 -16.19 6.11 -7.95
N ASN A 74 -15.81 6.29 -9.22
CA ASN A 74 -15.89 7.56 -9.96
C ASN A 74 -15.05 8.73 -9.43
N VAL A 75 -14.08 8.48 -8.55
CA VAL A 75 -13.09 9.51 -8.17
C VAL A 75 -12.08 9.73 -9.28
N GLU A 76 -11.65 10.99 -9.45
CA GLU A 76 -10.66 11.34 -10.47
C GLU A 76 -9.33 10.66 -10.17
N PHE A 77 -8.73 10.86 -8.99
CA PHE A 77 -7.59 10.08 -8.52
C PHE A 77 -7.57 10.05 -6.98
N THR A 78 -7.32 8.89 -6.39
CA THR A 78 -7.06 8.76 -4.96
C THR A 78 -6.16 7.56 -4.69
N TYR A 79 -5.73 7.42 -3.44
CA TYR A 79 -4.82 6.35 -3.03
C TYR A 79 -5.09 5.92 -1.59
N GLU A 80 -4.62 4.71 -1.25
CA GLU A 80 -4.39 4.27 0.12
C GLU A 80 -2.91 3.96 0.26
N ILE A 81 -2.27 4.48 1.32
CA ILE A 81 -0.90 4.14 1.68
C ILE A 81 -0.96 3.32 2.96
N PHE A 82 -0.64 2.04 2.85
CA PHE A 82 -0.47 1.16 4.00
C PHE A 82 1.00 1.06 4.35
N ARG A 83 1.35 1.45 5.57
CA ARG A 83 2.69 1.28 6.15
C ARG A 83 2.73 -0.04 6.89
N LEU A 84 3.52 -0.96 6.37
CA LEU A 84 3.69 -2.30 6.90
C LEU A 84 4.95 -2.37 7.78
N PRO A 85 5.10 -3.44 8.56
CA PRO A 85 6.37 -3.77 9.21
C PRO A 85 7.54 -3.84 8.23
N LEU A 86 8.77 -3.82 8.76
CA LEU A 86 10.00 -3.95 7.97
C LEU A 86 10.17 -2.85 6.91
N GLN A 87 9.78 -1.62 7.24
CA GLN A 87 9.93 -0.43 6.38
C GLN A 87 9.32 -0.61 4.98
N THR A 88 8.24 -1.41 4.91
CA THR A 88 7.53 -1.68 3.67
C THR A 88 6.28 -0.82 3.55
N ALA A 89 6.00 -0.30 2.37
CA ALA A 89 4.78 0.41 2.06
C ALA A 89 4.09 -0.24 0.86
N ILE A 90 2.77 -0.41 0.95
CA ILE A 90 1.94 -0.83 -0.17
C ILE A 90 0.97 0.29 -0.46
N ILE A 91 0.94 0.73 -1.72
CA ILE A 91 0.16 1.86 -2.17
C ILE A 91 -0.86 1.38 -3.18
N PHE A 92 -2.13 1.45 -2.81
CA PHE A 92 -3.23 1.17 -3.74
C PHE A 92 -3.65 2.46 -4.42
N LEU A 93 -3.66 2.44 -5.75
CA LEU A 93 -4.07 3.56 -6.57
C LEU A 93 -5.48 3.32 -7.12
N PHE A 94 -6.27 4.38 -7.18
CA PHE A 94 -7.65 4.34 -7.66
C PHE A 94 -7.93 5.52 -8.60
N GLY A 95 -8.70 5.27 -9.65
CA GLY A 95 -9.15 6.28 -10.61
C GLY A 95 -8.19 6.50 -11.78
N LEU A 96 -8.26 7.68 -12.37
CA LEU A 96 -7.46 8.18 -13.48
C LEU A 96 -6.35 9.09 -12.96
N MET A 97 -5.08 8.70 -13.12
CA MET A 97 -3.97 9.56 -12.68
C MET A 97 -3.67 10.65 -13.72
N ASN A 98 -4.54 11.66 -13.81
CA ASN A 98 -4.48 12.76 -14.77
C ASN A 98 -4.55 14.18 -14.16
N THR A 99 -4.53 14.30 -12.83
CA THR A 99 -4.60 15.55 -12.07
C THR A 99 -3.29 15.96 -11.42
N GLU A 100 -3.31 17.08 -10.68
CA GLU A 100 -2.21 17.47 -9.80
C GLU A 100 -1.98 16.43 -8.69
N LEU A 101 -0.75 15.89 -8.63
CA LEU A 101 -0.37 14.84 -7.69
C LEU A 101 0.31 15.37 -6.42
N ARG A 102 0.30 16.69 -6.17
CA ARG A 102 1.15 17.33 -5.14
C ARG A 102 0.98 16.74 -3.74
N ASP A 103 -0.26 16.45 -3.34
CA ASP A 103 -0.53 15.82 -2.05
C ASP A 103 0.06 14.39 -1.99
N PHE A 104 -0.16 13.60 -3.04
CA PHE A 104 0.42 12.26 -3.15
C PHE A 104 1.97 12.30 -3.17
N GLU A 105 2.57 13.22 -3.93
CA GLU A 105 4.03 13.47 -3.91
C GLU A 105 4.51 13.80 -2.48
N GLY A 106 3.75 14.64 -1.75
CA GLY A 106 4.03 14.98 -0.37
C GLY A 106 4.00 13.78 0.57
N LYS A 107 2.99 12.91 0.47
CA LYS A 107 2.91 11.68 1.28
C LYS A 107 4.05 10.71 0.98
N LEU A 108 4.43 10.58 -0.29
CA LEU A 108 5.59 9.79 -0.70
C LEU A 108 6.89 10.37 -0.12
N GLY A 109 7.03 11.69 -0.08
CA GLY A 109 8.14 12.37 0.60
C GLY A 109 8.18 12.08 2.10
N VAL A 110 7.02 11.97 2.76
CA VAL A 110 6.94 11.58 4.18
C VAL A 110 7.32 10.11 4.37
N LEU A 111 6.87 9.21 3.51
CA LEU A 111 7.32 7.80 3.52
C LEU A 111 8.83 7.71 3.37
N ALA A 112 9.38 8.47 2.42
CA ALA A 112 10.79 8.49 2.13
C ALA A 112 11.63 8.93 3.35
N LYS A 113 11.20 10.02 4.00
CA LYS A 113 11.83 10.50 5.25
C LYS A 113 11.66 9.53 6.42
N GLY A 114 10.59 8.74 6.41
CA GLY A 114 10.30 7.72 7.41
C GLY A 114 11.07 6.41 7.23
N GLY A 115 11.96 6.31 6.25
CA GLY A 115 12.77 5.11 6.00
C GLY A 115 12.06 4.01 5.21
N PHE A 116 10.87 4.27 4.65
CA PHE A 116 10.18 3.29 3.83
C PHE A 116 10.86 3.21 2.45
N ASP A 117 11.67 2.18 2.26
CA ASP A 117 12.48 1.93 1.06
C ASP A 117 12.00 0.71 0.26
N LYS A 118 11.04 -0.04 0.79
CA LYS A 118 10.36 -1.16 0.12
C LYS A 118 8.95 -0.76 -0.28
N ILE A 119 8.67 -0.60 -1.56
CA ILE A 119 7.41 -0.03 -2.06
C ILE A 119 6.75 -0.99 -3.06
N LEU A 120 5.48 -1.32 -2.84
CA LEU A 120 4.63 -1.95 -3.86
C LEU A 120 3.56 -0.96 -4.31
N LEU A 121 3.45 -0.74 -5.61
CA LEU A 121 2.40 0.07 -6.21
C LEU A 121 1.37 -0.85 -6.86
N ASP A 122 0.13 -0.81 -6.38
CA ASP A 122 -0.99 -1.57 -6.94
C ASP A 122 -1.82 -0.68 -7.88
N PHE A 123 -1.88 -1.09 -9.15
CA PHE A 123 -2.59 -0.40 -10.22
C PHE A 123 -3.91 -1.06 -10.61
N SER A 124 -4.43 -2.01 -9.82
CA SER A 124 -5.66 -2.76 -10.17
C SER A 124 -6.85 -1.87 -10.50
N ASN A 125 -6.90 -0.66 -9.92
CA ASN A 125 -8.03 0.26 -10.06
C ASN A 125 -7.63 1.53 -10.83
N VAL A 126 -6.55 1.48 -11.61
CA VAL A 126 -6.10 2.58 -12.46
C VAL A 126 -6.26 2.20 -13.92
N GLN A 127 -7.01 3.02 -14.66
CA GLN A 127 -7.26 2.75 -16.08
C GLN A 127 -6.15 3.31 -16.98
N ALA A 128 -5.61 4.48 -16.63
CA ALA A 128 -4.62 5.18 -17.43
C ALA A 128 -3.65 6.01 -16.58
N LEU A 129 -2.49 6.27 -17.14
CA LEU A 129 -1.40 7.06 -16.58
C LEU A 129 -1.16 8.26 -17.51
N SER A 130 -1.41 9.50 -17.05
CA SER A 130 -1.18 10.71 -17.86
C SER A 130 0.00 11.53 -17.31
N GLY A 131 0.36 12.63 -18.01
CA GLY A 131 1.69 13.25 -18.06
C GLY A 131 2.50 13.41 -16.77
N LEU A 132 1.87 13.60 -15.61
CA LEU A 132 2.56 13.72 -14.32
C LEU A 132 2.89 12.37 -13.65
N GLY A 133 2.13 11.32 -13.95
CA GLY A 133 2.29 9.99 -13.39
C GLY A 133 3.66 9.36 -13.61
N PRO A 134 4.16 9.25 -14.85
CA PRO A 134 5.49 8.67 -15.11
C PRO A 134 6.62 9.45 -14.43
N SER A 135 6.51 10.78 -14.40
CA SER A 135 7.50 11.66 -13.76
C SER A 135 7.55 11.43 -12.26
N LEU A 136 6.39 11.29 -11.61
CA LEU A 136 6.32 10.92 -10.20
C LEU A 136 6.92 9.54 -9.94
N LEU A 137 6.55 8.53 -10.72
CA LEU A 137 7.08 7.18 -10.57
C LEU A 137 8.60 7.12 -10.73
N ARG A 138 9.17 7.95 -11.63
CA ARG A 138 10.63 8.10 -11.74
C ARG A 138 11.24 8.67 -10.47
N LYS A 139 10.67 9.73 -9.88
CA LYS A 139 11.16 10.29 -8.61
C LYS A 139 11.16 9.25 -7.49
N ILE A 140 10.10 8.44 -7.39
CA ILE A 140 10.01 7.38 -6.39
C ILE A 140 11.07 6.31 -6.65
N LEU A 141 11.23 5.88 -7.90
CA LEU A 141 12.25 4.90 -8.30
C LEU A 141 13.67 5.40 -7.95
N GLU A 142 13.98 6.66 -8.23
CA GLU A 142 15.26 7.28 -7.88
C GLU A 142 15.48 7.31 -6.37
N TYR A 143 14.46 7.70 -5.59
CA TYR A 143 14.52 7.68 -4.13
C TYR A 143 14.79 6.27 -3.60
N VAL A 144 14.05 5.27 -4.07
CA VAL A 144 14.20 3.87 -3.63
C VAL A 144 15.61 3.36 -3.98
N LYS A 145 16.11 3.65 -5.19
CA LYS A 145 17.47 3.28 -5.61
C LYS A 145 18.56 3.92 -4.74
N GLN A 146 18.40 5.18 -4.36
CA GLN A 146 19.37 5.87 -3.47
C GLN A 146 19.48 5.23 -2.08
N LYS A 147 18.48 4.44 -1.68
CA LYS A 147 18.43 3.75 -0.39
C LYS A 147 18.75 2.25 -0.49
N ASP A 148 19.15 1.77 -1.66
CA ASP A 148 19.27 0.32 -1.93
C ASP A 148 17.97 -0.44 -1.62
N GLY A 149 16.83 0.26 -1.80
CA GLY A 149 15.50 -0.26 -1.55
C GLY A 149 14.94 -1.04 -2.74
N LYS A 150 13.70 -1.52 -2.60
CA LYS A 150 13.01 -2.29 -3.64
C LYS A 150 11.67 -1.67 -3.98
N ILE A 151 11.36 -1.60 -5.27
CA ILE A 151 10.06 -1.14 -5.75
C ILE A 151 9.49 -2.11 -6.79
N LEU A 152 8.20 -2.40 -6.66
CA LEU A 152 7.46 -3.30 -7.54
C LEU A 152 6.14 -2.68 -7.98
N ILE A 153 5.65 -3.11 -9.14
CA ILE A 153 4.30 -2.83 -9.62
C ILE A 153 3.47 -4.11 -9.64
N HIS A 154 2.25 -4.02 -9.13
CA HIS A 154 1.25 -5.08 -9.20
C HIS A 154 0.04 -4.63 -10.04
N ASN A 155 -0.50 -5.53 -10.85
CA ASN A 155 -1.76 -5.35 -11.59
C ASN A 155 -1.84 -4.09 -12.49
N ALA A 156 -0.74 -3.68 -13.11
CA ALA A 156 -0.78 -2.68 -14.18
C ALA A 156 -1.38 -3.26 -15.47
N ASN A 157 -2.36 -2.56 -16.05
CA ASN A 157 -2.91 -2.90 -17.36
C ASN A 157 -1.92 -2.57 -18.50
N GLN A 158 -2.22 -3.01 -19.72
CA GLN A 158 -1.33 -2.81 -20.87
C GLN A 158 -1.07 -1.33 -21.19
N ASN A 159 -2.05 -0.45 -21.02
CA ASN A 159 -1.89 0.99 -21.27
C ASN A 159 -0.85 1.60 -20.32
N ILE A 160 -0.89 1.21 -19.04
CA ILE A 160 0.08 1.65 -18.04
C ILE A 160 1.47 1.12 -18.40
N LYS A 161 1.60 -0.17 -18.72
CA LYS A 161 2.89 -0.78 -19.10
C LYS A 161 3.52 -0.06 -20.29
N THR A 162 2.76 0.10 -21.38
CA THR A 162 3.19 0.83 -22.57
C THR A 162 3.61 2.27 -22.24
N MET A 163 2.86 2.97 -21.38
CA MET A 163 3.21 4.33 -20.97
C MET A 163 4.54 4.38 -20.20
N LEU A 164 4.78 3.45 -19.28
CA LEU A 164 6.03 3.37 -18.53
C LEU A 164 7.22 3.05 -19.43
N GLU A 165 7.05 2.13 -20.38
CA GLU A 165 8.04 1.79 -21.39
C GLU A 165 8.39 3.00 -22.27
N LEU A 166 7.38 3.68 -22.83
CA LEU A 166 7.57 4.89 -23.65
C LEU A 166 8.28 5.99 -22.88
N LYS A 167 8.01 6.10 -21.58
CA LYS A 167 8.66 7.07 -20.70
C LYS A 167 9.97 6.56 -20.11
N LYS A 168 10.42 5.34 -20.38
CA LYS A 168 11.65 4.76 -19.81
C LYS A 168 11.63 4.79 -18.27
N VAL A 169 10.52 4.36 -17.68
CA VAL A 169 10.36 4.14 -16.23
C VAL A 169 10.38 2.63 -16.01
N ASP A 170 11.54 2.11 -15.59
CA ASP A 170 11.77 0.68 -15.43
C ASP A 170 11.58 0.25 -13.98
N ILE A 171 10.40 -0.31 -13.69
CA ILE A 171 10.02 -0.86 -12.38
C ILE A 171 9.58 -2.32 -12.60
N PRO A 172 10.16 -3.30 -11.88
CA PRO A 172 9.76 -4.70 -12.02
C PRO A 172 8.29 -4.94 -11.62
N TYR A 173 7.67 -5.94 -12.24
CA TYR A 173 6.29 -6.32 -11.97
C TYR A 173 6.22 -7.60 -11.13
N CYS A 174 5.17 -7.74 -10.32
CA CYS A 174 4.79 -9.00 -9.67
C CYS A 174 3.39 -9.45 -10.12
N SER A 175 3.16 -10.76 -10.11
CA SER A 175 1.92 -11.41 -10.56
C SER A 175 0.82 -11.44 -9.49
N SER A 176 1.18 -11.33 -8.21
CA SER A 176 0.23 -11.26 -7.10
C SER A 176 0.74 -10.37 -5.97
N LEU A 177 -0.17 -9.92 -5.10
CA LEU A 177 0.18 -9.18 -3.90
C LEU A 177 1.09 -10.03 -2.98
N LYS A 178 0.79 -11.33 -2.82
CA LYS A 178 1.60 -12.28 -2.06
C LYS A 178 3.03 -12.36 -2.59
N GLU A 179 3.20 -12.55 -3.90
CA GLU A 179 4.52 -12.59 -4.53
C GLU A 179 5.29 -11.29 -4.31
N GLY A 180 4.64 -10.14 -4.56
CA GLY A 180 5.27 -8.84 -4.38
C GLY A 180 5.77 -8.62 -2.95
N MET A 181 4.97 -9.01 -1.95
CA MET A 181 5.38 -8.95 -0.55
C MET A 181 6.58 -9.86 -0.22
N LEU A 182 6.66 -11.05 -0.81
CA LEU A 182 7.79 -11.95 -0.63
C LEU A 182 9.07 -11.38 -1.27
N LEU A 183 8.98 -10.80 -2.47
CA LEU A 183 10.10 -10.18 -3.17
C LEU A 183 10.66 -8.95 -2.43
N LEU A 184 9.78 -8.15 -1.81
CA LEU A 184 10.20 -6.99 -1.00
C LEU A 184 10.91 -7.37 0.31
N LYS A 185 10.68 -8.59 0.83
CA LYS A 185 11.34 -9.06 2.07
C LYS A 185 12.78 -9.52 1.87
N GLN A 186 13.07 -10.08 0.69
CA GLN A 186 14.43 -10.47 0.27
C GLN A 186 15.35 -9.25 0.23
#